data_AF-A0A3B8HGA6-F1
#
_entry.id   AF-A0A3B8HGA6-F1
#
_cell.length_a   1.000
_cell.length_b   1.000
_cell.length_c   1.000
_cell.angle_alpha   90.00
_cell.angle_beta   90.00
_cell.angle_gamma   90.00
#
_symmetry.space_group_name_H-M   'P 1'
#
loop_
_entity.id
_entity.type
_entity.pdbx_description
1 polymer ?
#
loop_
_entity_poly.entity_id
_entity_poly.type
_entity_poly.pdbx_seq_one_letter_code
_entity_poly.pdbx_strand_id
1 'polypeptide(L)'
;MSYSVWSGGETMPGIHQIVRSFWELGANGMLFRHTVASLFRVTVGFYLATLVAIPVGLFLGRCQVINRWLNPVIQFLRPISPLAWVPFAMLWFGIGDPPALFIIFLASLFPILIPTIKASATVHPMYFQVAANLQLGIWETLRQVLLPATLPAIVLALRVTLGIAWMV
;
A
#
# COMPACT_ATOMS: atom_id res chain seq x y z
N MET A 1 -32.76 -43.61 -7.19
CA MET A 1 -31.40 -43.44 -7.74
C MET A 1 -31.46 -42.44 -8.89
N SER A 2 -31.43 -41.14 -8.59
CA SER A 2 -30.80 -40.10 -9.43
C SER A 2 -30.71 -38.82 -8.59
N TYR A 3 -29.49 -38.35 -8.40
CA TYR A 3 -29.15 -37.13 -7.66
C TYR A 3 -29.01 -36.02 -8.70
N SER A 4 -30.11 -35.40 -9.10
CA SER A 4 -30.03 -34.17 -9.89
C SER A 4 -29.76 -33.00 -8.95
N VAL A 5 -28.51 -32.84 -8.52
CA VAL A 5 -27.98 -31.78 -7.63
C VAL A 5 -28.01 -30.39 -8.32
N TRP A 6 -28.86 -30.22 -9.34
CA TRP A 6 -28.70 -29.20 -10.36
C TRP A 6 -30.01 -28.74 -11.02
N SER A 7 -31.15 -28.85 -10.31
CA SER A 7 -32.40 -28.20 -10.73
C SER A 7 -32.77 -27.10 -9.73
N GLY A 8 -32.52 -25.86 -10.16
CA GLY A 8 -33.10 -24.59 -9.69
C GLY A 8 -33.67 -24.53 -8.28
N GLY A 9 -32.82 -24.16 -7.31
CA GLY A 9 -33.26 -23.47 -6.10
C GLY A 9 -33.06 -21.96 -6.29
N GLU A 10 -34.06 -21.16 -5.94
CA GLU A 10 -34.15 -19.70 -6.13
C GLU A 10 -33.02 -18.85 -5.50
N THR A 11 -32.00 -19.47 -4.92
CA THR A 11 -30.86 -18.82 -4.24
C THR A 11 -29.50 -19.07 -4.90
N MET A 12 -29.39 -20.02 -5.83
CA MET A 12 -28.13 -20.29 -6.54
C MET A 12 -28.34 -20.25 -8.06
N PRO A 13 -27.78 -19.25 -8.77
CA PRO A 13 -27.86 -19.22 -10.23
C PRO A 13 -27.14 -20.44 -10.81
N GLY A 14 -27.74 -21.08 -11.82
CA GLY A 14 -27.08 -22.18 -12.54
C GLY A 14 -25.83 -21.68 -13.27
N ILE A 15 -24.79 -22.52 -13.39
CA ILE A 15 -23.57 -22.22 -14.18
C ILE A 15 -23.88 -21.62 -15.56
N HIS A 16 -24.96 -22.03 -16.22
CA HIS A 16 -25.43 -21.44 -17.49
C HIS A 16 -25.77 -19.95 -17.37
N GLN A 17 -26.40 -19.52 -16.27
CA GLN A 17 -26.74 -18.12 -16.01
C GLN A 17 -25.47 -17.31 -15.68
N ILE A 18 -24.51 -17.91 -14.97
CA ILE A 18 -23.20 -17.27 -14.70
C ILE A 18 -22.45 -16.99 -16.01
N VAL A 19 -22.41 -17.98 -16.92
CA VAL A 19 -21.73 -17.83 -18.22
C VAL A 19 -22.42 -16.79 -19.10
N ARG A 20 -23.75 -16.74 -19.15
CA ARG A 20 -24.49 -15.71 -19.88
C ARG A 20 -24.26 -14.31 -19.30
N SER A 21 -24.41 -14.15 -17.99
CA SER A 21 -24.17 -12.87 -17.33
C SER A 21 -22.72 -12.40 -17.53
N PHE A 22 -21.73 -13.31 -17.46
CA PHE A 22 -20.33 -12.98 -17.72
C PHE A 22 -20.11 -12.50 -19.16
N TRP A 23 -20.73 -13.16 -20.15
CA TRP A 23 -20.65 -12.77 -21.55
C TRP A 23 -21.34 -11.43 -21.83
N GLU A 24 -22.52 -11.20 -21.25
CA GLU A 24 -23.27 -9.94 -21.37
C GLU A 24 -22.53 -8.77 -20.71
N LEU A 25 -21.99 -8.98 -19.51
CA LEU A 25 -21.21 -7.99 -18.78
C LEU A 25 -19.86 -7.69 -19.47
N GLY A 26 -19.29 -8.68 -20.18
CA GLY A 26 -18.09 -8.55 -21.00
C GLY A 26 -18.35 -7.78 -22.30
N ALA A 27 -19.43 -8.13 -23.02
CA ALA A 27 -19.83 -7.49 -24.26
C ALA A 27 -20.27 -6.02 -24.07
N ASN A 28 -20.84 -5.69 -22.92
CA ASN A 28 -21.25 -4.32 -22.57
C ASN A 28 -20.11 -3.41 -22.10
N GLY A 29 -18.87 -3.91 -21.96
CA GLY A 29 -17.70 -3.12 -21.54
C GLY A 29 -17.74 -2.62 -20.08
N MET A 30 -18.83 -2.86 -19.36
CA MET A 30 -19.00 -2.49 -17.94
C MET A 30 -17.97 -3.19 -17.05
N LEU A 31 -17.67 -4.48 -17.30
CA LEU A 31 -16.61 -5.17 -16.55
C LEU A 31 -15.28 -4.48 -16.68
N PHE A 32 -14.91 -4.09 -17.90
CA PHE A 32 -13.65 -3.41 -18.15
C PHE A 32 -13.60 -2.05 -17.45
N ARG A 33 -14.69 -1.27 -17.54
CA ARG A 33 -14.77 0.05 -16.91
C ARG A 33 -14.71 -0.01 -15.38
N HIS A 34 -15.40 -0.96 -14.75
CA HIS A 34 -15.33 -1.16 -13.29
C HIS A 34 -13.97 -1.71 -12.84
N THR A 35 -13.39 -2.62 -13.61
CA THR A 35 -12.05 -3.16 -13.33
C THR A 35 -10.99 -2.06 -13.37
N VAL A 36 -11.01 -1.23 -14.42
CA VAL A 36 -10.07 -0.10 -14.56
C VAL A 36 -10.27 0.93 -13.44
N ALA A 37 -11.51 1.24 -13.07
CA ALA A 37 -11.79 2.18 -11.97
C ALA A 37 -11.23 1.67 -10.63
N SER A 38 -11.44 0.40 -10.29
CA SER A 38 -10.88 -0.21 -9.08
C SER A 38 -9.35 -0.23 -9.12
N LEU A 39 -8.76 -0.63 -10.25
CA LEU A 39 -7.32 -0.69 -10.42
C LEU A 39 -6.67 0.70 -10.32
N PHE A 40 -7.32 1.72 -10.86
CA PHE A 40 -6.88 3.10 -10.78
C PHE A 40 -6.81 3.57 -9.33
N ARG A 41 -7.85 3.32 -8.53
CA ARG A 41 -7.88 3.71 -7.12
C ARG A 41 -6.75 3.06 -6.32
N VAL A 42 -6.59 1.74 -6.47
CA VAL A 42 -5.53 0.98 -5.79
C VAL A 42 -4.15 1.50 -6.18
N THR A 43 -3.92 1.70 -7.48
CA THR A 43 -2.61 2.14 -7.98
C THR A 43 -2.27 3.55 -7.52
N VAL A 44 -3.22 4.50 -7.60
CA VAL A 44 -3.00 5.89 -7.19
C VAL A 44 -2.81 5.99 -5.68
N GLY A 45 -3.67 5.34 -4.88
CA GLY A 45 -3.56 5.34 -3.42
C GLY A 45 -2.24 4.73 -2.94
N PHE A 46 -1.83 3.60 -3.52
CA PHE A 46 -0.56 2.95 -3.23
C PHE A 46 0.65 3.81 -3.64
N TYR A 47 0.59 4.45 -4.81
CA TYR A 47 1.68 5.29 -5.29
C TYR A 47 1.88 6.52 -4.41
N LEU A 48 0.78 7.19 -4.01
CA LEU A 48 0.82 8.29 -3.04
C LEU A 48 1.41 7.84 -1.70
N ALA A 49 1.01 6.66 -1.20
CA ALA A 49 1.55 6.11 0.03
C ALA A 49 3.06 5.85 -0.08
N THR A 50 3.50 5.32 -1.22
CA THR A 50 4.91 5.05 -1.50
C THR A 50 5.75 6.33 -1.54
N LEU A 51 5.25 7.36 -2.22
CA LEU A 51 5.91 8.66 -2.32
C LEU A 51 6.07 9.36 -0.98
N VAL A 52 5.18 9.11 -0.01
CA VAL A 52 5.26 9.69 1.33
C VAL A 52 6.04 8.79 2.29
N ALA A 53 5.74 7.48 2.31
CA ALA A 53 6.32 6.53 3.25
C ALA A 53 7.83 6.33 3.05
N ILE A 54 8.32 6.33 1.80
CA ILE A 54 9.74 6.10 1.54
C ILE A 54 10.58 7.28 2.06
N PRO A 55 10.35 8.54 1.66
CA PRO A 55 11.14 9.66 2.15
C PRO A 55 11.05 9.84 3.68
N VAL A 56 9.83 9.75 4.24
CA VAL A 56 9.62 9.86 5.68
C VAL A 56 10.31 8.71 6.41
N GLY A 57 10.22 7.49 5.88
CA GLY A 57 10.86 6.32 6.48
C GLY A 57 12.38 6.40 6.45
N LEU A 58 12.97 6.81 5.33
CA LEU A 58 14.42 7.02 5.22
C LEU A 58 14.90 8.09 6.19
N PHE A 59 14.17 9.21 6.30
CA PHE A 59 14.48 10.31 7.20
C PHE A 59 14.40 9.88 8.67
N LEU A 60 13.30 9.25 9.09
CA LEU A 60 13.13 8.75 10.46
C LEU A 60 14.16 7.68 10.82
N GLY A 61 14.55 6.81 9.88
CA GLY A 61 15.60 5.83 10.13
C GLY A 61 16.99 6.44 10.35
N ARG A 62 17.27 7.62 9.79
CA ARG A 62 18.51 8.36 10.04
C ARG A 62 18.45 9.16 11.34
N CYS A 63 17.34 9.85 11.59
CA CYS A 63 17.16 10.69 12.77
C CYS A 63 16.57 9.90 13.95
N GLN A 64 17.41 9.12 14.66
CA GLN A 64 16.96 8.31 15.80
C GLN A 64 16.23 9.10 16.89
N VAL A 65 16.60 10.37 17.10
CA VAL A 65 15.92 11.27 18.05
C VAL A 65 14.47 11.46 17.66
N ILE A 66 14.22 11.89 16.42
CA ILE A 66 12.87 12.13 15.88
C ILE A 66 12.08 10.81 15.87
N ASN A 67 12.69 9.71 15.44
CA ASN A 67 12.05 8.40 15.48
C ASN A 67 11.63 8.01 16.91
N ARG A 68 12.44 8.30 17.94
CA ARG A 68 12.07 7.98 19.33
C ARG A 68 10.82 8.73 19.80
N TRP A 69 10.63 9.97 19.36
CA TRP A 69 9.44 10.78 19.66
C TRP A 69 8.20 10.37 18.86
N LEU A 70 8.36 10.03 17.57
CA LEU A 70 7.23 9.62 16.72
C LEU A 70 6.85 8.15 16.89
N ASN A 71 7.76 7.28 17.33
CA ASN A 71 7.52 5.85 17.44
C ASN A 71 6.29 5.50 18.31
N PRO A 72 6.02 6.15 19.46
CA PRO A 72 4.78 5.94 20.22
C PRO A 72 3.52 6.25 19.39
N VAL A 73 3.53 7.37 18.65
CA VAL A 73 2.40 7.79 17.79
C VAL A 73 2.18 6.78 16.67
N ILE A 74 3.27 6.35 16.02
CA ILE A 74 3.19 5.35 14.95
C ILE A 74 2.69 4.01 15.48
N GLN A 75 3.15 3.57 16.66
CA GLN A 75 2.69 2.33 17.28
C GLN A 75 1.23 2.39 17.74
N PHE A 76 0.75 3.57 18.15
CA PHE A 76 -0.65 3.79 18.49
C PHE A 76 -1.57 3.78 17.26
N LEU A 77 -1.13 4.39 16.15
CA LEU A 77 -1.90 4.42 14.90
C LEU A 77 -1.89 3.07 14.17
N ARG A 78 -0.83 2.28 14.30
CA ARG A 78 -0.64 0.99 13.62
C ARG A 78 -1.80 -0.02 13.81
N PRO A 79 -2.34 -0.29 15.01
CA PRO A 79 -3.44 -1.26 15.19
C PRO A 79 -4.79 -0.74 14.69
N ILE A 80 -4.92 0.55 14.39
CA ILE A 80 -6.17 1.12 13.89
C ILE A 80 -6.34 0.68 12.45
N SER A 81 -7.35 -0.16 12.20
CA SER A 81 -7.69 -0.59 10.84
C SER A 81 -7.97 0.62 9.95
N PRO A 82 -7.45 0.68 8.72
CA PRO A 82 -7.78 1.73 7.74
C PRO A 82 -9.28 1.86 7.52
N LEU A 83 -10.05 0.77 7.66
CA LEU A 83 -11.50 0.76 7.53
C LEU A 83 -12.21 1.59 8.61
N ALA A 84 -11.60 1.75 9.80
CA ALA A 84 -12.16 2.60 10.85
C ALA A 84 -12.21 4.09 10.44
N TRP A 85 -11.44 4.47 9.41
CA TRP A 85 -11.37 5.83 8.89
C TRP A 85 -12.44 6.14 7.84
N VAL A 86 -13.22 5.15 7.38
CA VAL A 86 -14.24 5.34 6.33
C VAL A 86 -15.19 6.51 6.61
N PRO A 87 -15.81 6.65 7.81
CA PRO A 87 -16.76 7.73 8.06
C PRO A 87 -16.09 9.10 8.00
N PHE A 88 -14.87 9.21 8.51
CA PHE A 88 -14.08 10.44 8.48
C PHE A 88 -13.67 10.82 7.05
N ALA A 89 -13.26 9.82 6.25
CA ALA A 89 -12.92 10.01 4.86
C ALA A 89 -14.12 10.49 4.04
N MET A 90 -15.30 9.91 4.28
CA MET A 90 -16.55 10.37 3.66
C MET A 90 -16.96 11.77 4.11
N LEU A 91 -16.72 12.13 5.38
CA LEU A 91 -17.02 13.46 5.89
C LEU A 91 -16.15 14.54 5.25
N TRP A 92 -14.85 14.28 5.09
CA TRP A 92 -13.91 15.26 4.51
C TRP A 92 -14.00 15.36 3.00
N PHE A 93 -14.12 14.22 2.31
CA PHE A 93 -14.02 14.15 0.85
C PHE A 93 -15.35 13.89 0.14
N GLY A 94 -16.44 13.68 0.86
CA GLY A 94 -17.75 13.33 0.31
C GLY A 94 -17.87 11.87 -0.09
N ILE A 95 -18.90 11.55 -0.87
CA ILE A 95 -19.14 10.20 -1.41
C ILE A 95 -18.50 10.09 -2.80
N GLY A 96 -17.72 9.03 -3.03
CA GLY A 96 -17.11 8.77 -4.34
C GLY A 96 -15.78 8.02 -4.25
N ASP A 97 -14.89 8.26 -5.23
CA ASP A 97 -13.53 7.71 -5.29
C ASP A 97 -12.55 8.26 -4.24
N PRO A 98 -12.57 9.56 -3.85
CA PRO A 98 -11.55 10.11 -2.96
C PRO A 98 -11.46 9.47 -1.56
N PRO A 99 -12.56 9.09 -0.88
CA PRO A 99 -12.48 8.33 0.38
C PRO A 99 -11.75 6.99 0.22
N ALA A 100 -12.02 6.27 -0.88
CA ALA A 100 -11.36 5.00 -1.15
C ALA A 100 -9.84 5.18 -1.34
N LEU A 101 -9.43 6.21 -2.10
CA LEU A 101 -8.02 6.57 -2.25
C LEU A 101 -7.33 6.84 -0.90
N PHE A 102 -7.99 7.58 -0.01
CA PHE A 102 -7.47 7.91 1.30
C PHE A 102 -7.30 6.68 2.20
N ILE A 103 -8.25 5.75 2.16
CA ILE A 103 -8.18 4.51 2.94
C ILE A 103 -7.06 3.60 2.42
N ILE A 104 -6.94 3.43 1.09
CA ILE A 104 -5.86 2.66 0.46
C ILE A 104 -4.50 3.28 0.79
N PHE A 105 -4.42 4.61 0.77
CA PHE A 105 -3.24 5.36 1.17
C PHE A 105 -2.84 5.01 2.61
N LEU A 106 -3.76 5.14 3.58
CA LEU A 106 -3.51 4.80 4.98
C LEU A 106 -3.14 3.32 5.18
N ALA A 107 -3.84 2.43 4.50
CA ALA A 107 -3.59 0.99 4.54
C ALA A 107 -2.19 0.62 4.05
N SER A 108 -1.69 1.33 3.04
CA SER A 108 -0.38 1.09 2.44
C SER A 108 0.75 1.84 3.14
N LEU A 109 0.45 2.98 3.79
CA LEU A 109 1.44 3.87 4.38
C LEU A 109 2.30 3.14 5.42
N PHE A 110 1.69 2.53 6.45
CA PHE A 110 2.44 1.91 7.55
C PHE A 110 3.21 0.65 7.16
N PRO A 111 2.65 -0.28 6.35
CA PRO A 111 3.39 -1.44 5.87
C PRO A 111 4.62 -1.09 5.01
N ILE A 112 4.65 0.07 4.35
CA ILE A 112 5.84 0.57 3.63
C ILE A 112 6.77 1.32 4.58
N LEU A 113 6.21 2.20 5.42
CA LEU A 113 6.95 3.10 6.28
C LEU A 113 7.82 2.35 7.29
N ILE A 114 7.25 1.37 8.03
CA ILE A 114 7.96 0.70 9.12
C ILE A 114 9.18 -0.10 8.64
N PRO A 115 9.07 -0.97 7.62
CA PRO A 115 10.24 -1.64 7.07
C PRO A 115 11.28 -0.67 6.52
N THR A 116 10.85 0.45 5.93
CA THR A 116 11.77 1.48 5.42
C THR A 116 12.54 2.17 6.54
N ILE A 117 11.87 2.52 7.66
CA ILE A 117 12.53 3.07 8.86
C ILE A 117 13.59 2.08 9.36
N LYS A 118 13.22 0.81 9.51
CA LYS A 118 14.13 -0.24 9.98
C LYS A 118 15.32 -0.41 9.04
N ALA A 119 15.08 -0.54 7.74
CA ALA A 119 16.12 -0.70 6.73
C ALA A 119 17.11 0.46 6.77
N SER A 120 16.61 1.70 6.82
CA SER A 120 17.44 2.88 6.95
C SER A 120 18.26 2.84 8.25
N ALA A 121 17.63 2.58 9.40
CA ALA A 121 18.32 2.54 10.69
C ALA A 121 19.39 1.43 10.81
N THR A 122 19.25 0.31 10.10
CA THR A 122 20.18 -0.83 10.16
C THR A 122 21.40 -0.71 9.24
N VAL A 123 21.48 0.31 8.38
CA VAL A 123 22.66 0.53 7.52
C VAL A 123 23.91 0.71 8.40
N HIS A 124 24.96 -0.07 8.11
CA HIS A 124 26.17 -0.09 8.93
C HIS A 124 26.85 1.30 8.99
N PRO A 125 27.25 1.80 10.18
CA PRO A 125 27.83 3.14 10.33
C PRO A 125 29.07 3.40 9.47
N MET A 126 29.85 2.35 9.15
CA MET A 126 31.02 2.41 8.28
C MET A 126 30.72 3.03 6.92
N TYR A 127 29.54 2.78 6.33
CA TYR A 127 29.18 3.37 5.04
C TYR A 127 29.12 4.90 5.10
N PHE A 128 28.65 5.46 6.21
CA PHE A 128 28.61 6.91 6.42
C PHE A 128 29.99 7.49 6.72
N GLN A 129 30.86 6.73 7.39
CA GLN A 129 32.24 7.14 7.64
C GLN A 129 33.06 7.20 6.33
N VAL A 130 32.88 6.21 5.44
CA VAL A 130 33.49 6.21 4.10
C VAL A 130 32.96 7.38 3.27
N ALA A 131 31.65 7.65 3.30
CA ALA A 131 31.06 8.80 2.63
C ALA A 131 31.63 10.14 3.14
N ALA A 132 31.80 10.27 4.46
CA ALA A 132 32.40 11.45 5.08
C ALA A 132 33.88 11.64 4.69
N ASN A 133 34.66 10.55 4.62
CA ASN A 133 36.05 10.58 4.16
C ASN A 133 36.17 11.00 2.68
N LEU A 134 35.20 10.61 1.85
CA LEU A 134 35.09 11.04 0.46
C LEU A 134 34.46 12.43 0.30
N GLN A 135 34.17 13.13 1.41
CA GLN A 135 33.54 14.46 1.44
C GLN A 135 32.21 14.53 0.66
N LEU A 136 31.48 13.42 0.61
CA LEU A 136 30.19 13.37 -0.08
C LEU A 136 29.16 14.29 0.61
N GLY A 137 28.42 15.03 -0.20
CA GLY A 137 27.30 15.83 0.28
C GLY A 137 26.15 14.99 0.82
N ILE A 138 25.17 15.66 1.46
CA ILE A 138 23.98 15.00 2.02
C ILE A 138 23.19 14.25 0.93
N TRP A 139 22.96 14.90 -0.20
CA TRP A 139 22.22 14.33 -1.33
C TRP A 139 22.97 13.15 -1.98
N GLU A 140 24.29 13.26 -2.08
CA GLU A 140 25.15 12.20 -2.63
C GLU A 140 25.17 10.99 -1.70
N THR A 141 25.34 11.21 -0.40
CA THR A 141 25.24 10.16 0.62
C THR A 141 23.85 9.49 0.58
N LEU A 142 22.78 10.26 0.41
CA LEU A 142 21.43 9.72 0.31
C LEU A 142 21.27 8.83 -0.93
N ARG A 143 21.70 9.29 -2.11
CA ARG A 143 21.50 8.59 -3.38
C ARG A 143 22.48 7.44 -3.64
N GLN A 144 23.73 7.59 -3.22
CA GLN A 144 24.82 6.65 -3.54
C GLN A 144 25.09 5.64 -2.42
N VAL A 145 24.70 5.94 -1.19
CA VAL A 145 24.98 5.08 -0.02
C VAL A 145 23.69 4.56 0.58
N LEU A 146 22.82 5.48 1.03
CA LEU A 146 21.62 5.10 1.77
C LEU A 146 20.58 4.39 0.90
N LEU A 147 20.21 4.99 -0.23
CA LEU A 147 19.19 4.48 -1.13
C LEU A 147 19.55 3.07 -1.64
N PRO A 148 20.74 2.80 -2.22
CA PRO A 148 21.08 1.45 -2.68
C PRO A 148 21.17 0.43 -1.54
N ALA A 149 21.65 0.82 -0.35
CA ALA A 149 21.71 -0.09 0.80
C ALA A 149 20.31 -0.48 1.32
N THR A 150 19.31 0.39 1.17
CA THR A 150 17.94 0.16 1.66
C THR A 150 16.98 -0.35 0.59
N LEU A 151 17.34 -0.19 -0.68
CA LEU A 151 16.50 -0.55 -1.83
C LEU A 151 15.97 -1.99 -1.78
N PRO A 152 16.76 -3.03 -1.46
CA PRO A 152 16.25 -4.41 -1.41
C PRO A 152 15.12 -4.58 -0.39
N ALA A 153 15.25 -3.95 0.78
CA ALA A 153 14.24 -3.99 1.83
C ALA A 153 13.00 -3.18 1.47
N ILE A 154 13.17 -2.01 0.82
CA ILE A 154 12.05 -1.19 0.33
C ILE A 154 11.26 -1.95 -0.73
N VAL A 155 11.94 -2.56 -1.72
CA VAL A 155 11.28 -3.35 -2.77
C VAL A 155 10.51 -4.53 -2.17
N LEU A 156 11.08 -5.21 -1.17
CA LEU A 156 10.37 -6.26 -0.43
C LEU A 156 9.10 -5.71 0.25
N ALA A 157 9.20 -4.57 0.93
CA ALA A 157 8.07 -3.94 1.59
C ALA A 157 6.97 -3.53 0.60
N LEU A 158 7.33 -2.96 -0.55
CA LEU A 158 6.41 -2.61 -1.62
C LEU A 158 5.70 -3.87 -2.15
N ARG A 159 6.44 -4.94 -2.42
CA ARG A 159 5.88 -6.21 -2.91
C ARG A 159 4.85 -6.79 -1.95
N VAL A 160 5.15 -6.83 -0.65
CA VAL A 160 4.22 -7.34 0.35
C VAL A 160 3.00 -6.41 0.48
N THR A 161 3.23 -5.10 0.49
CA THR A 161 2.15 -4.12 0.67
C THR A 161 1.20 -4.08 -0.51
N LEU A 162 1.67 -4.29 -1.73
CA LEU A 162 0.79 -4.42 -2.91
C LEU A 162 -0.27 -5.52 -2.72
N GLY A 163 0.09 -6.64 -2.10
CA GLY A 163 -0.86 -7.70 -1.76
C GLY A 163 -1.90 -7.25 -0.73
N ILE A 164 -1.48 -6.44 0.25
CA ILE A 164 -2.37 -5.88 1.28
C ILE A 164 -3.32 -4.84 0.69
N ALA A 165 -2.81 -3.95 -0.17
CA ALA A 165 -3.58 -2.90 -0.81
C ALA A 165 -4.70 -3.43 -1.70
N TRP A 166 -4.55 -4.64 -2.25
CA TRP A 166 -5.58 -5.30 -3.04
C TRP A 166 -6.73 -5.87 -2.20
N MET A 167 -6.51 -6.12 -0.91
CA MET A 167 -7.53 -6.68 0.00
C MET A 167 -8.49 -5.63 0.57
N VAL A 168 -8.22 -4.34 0.32
CA VAL A 168 -9.00 -3.19 0.81
C VAL A 168 -10.02 -2.79 -0.25
#